data_AF-A0A511Z141-F1
#
_entry.id   AF-A0A511Z141-F1
#
_cell.length_a   1.000
_cell.length_b   1.000
_cell.length_c   1.000
_cell.angle_alpha   90.00
_cell.angle_beta   90.00
_cell.angle_gamma   90.00
#
_symmetry.space_group_name_H-M   'P 1'
#
loop_
_entity.id
_entity.type
_entity.pdbx_description
1 polymer ?
#
loop_
_entity_poly.entity_id
_entity_poly.type
_entity_poly.pdbx_seq_one_letter_code
_entity_poly.pdbx_strand_id
1 'polypeptide(L)'
;MTDKKESLAAKLTGVVTALAAAWLAQRLIDLVWTRVLGHKPPKPEDETDARFAEIAAAATITGAAIALSRVLATRGAAKYLTRR
;
A
#
# COMPACT_ATOMS: atom_id res chain seq x y z
N MET A 1 30.71 16.82 8.49
CA MET A 1 30.45 16.02 7.26
C MET A 1 29.83 14.64 7.54
N THR A 2 29.74 14.20 8.81
CA THR A 2 29.21 12.88 9.19
C THR A 2 27.68 12.80 9.10
N ASP A 3 26.94 13.86 9.47
CA ASP A 3 25.47 13.91 9.41
C ASP A 3 24.87 13.67 8.03
N LYS A 4 25.53 14.14 6.96
CA LYS A 4 25.03 13.95 5.58
C LYS A 4 25.07 12.49 5.17
N LYS A 5 26.09 11.72 5.58
CA LYS A 5 26.21 10.30 5.23
C LYS A 5 25.18 9.46 5.98
N GLU A 6 24.92 9.77 7.24
CA GLU A 6 23.89 9.11 8.05
C GLU A 6 22.48 9.41 7.51
N SER A 7 22.23 10.68 7.12
CA SER A 7 20.98 11.06 6.46
C SER A 7 20.79 10.37 5.10
N LEU A 8 21.86 10.25 4.29
CA LEU A 8 21.79 9.55 3.01
C LEU A 8 21.52 8.05 3.19
N ALA A 9 22.17 7.41 4.16
CA ALA A 9 21.92 6.01 4.49
C ALA A 9 20.45 5.82 4.92
N ALA A 10 19.96 6.63 5.86
CA ALA A 10 18.58 6.57 6.33
C ALA A 10 17.55 6.80 5.21
N LYS A 11 17.82 7.76 4.31
CA LYS A 11 16.98 8.01 3.13
C LYS A 11 16.97 6.82 2.19
N LEU A 12 18.14 6.24 1.90
CA LEU A 12 18.24 5.08 1.02
C LEU A 12 17.50 3.88 1.61
N THR A 13 17.65 3.61 2.90
CA THR A 13 16.91 2.55 3.60
C THR A 13 15.41 2.80 3.55
N GLY A 14 14.97 4.04 3.76
CA GLY A 14 13.56 4.41 3.65
C GLY A 14 12.98 4.16 2.25
N VAL A 15 13.72 4.55 1.21
CA VAL A 15 13.32 4.31 -0.19
C VAL A 15 13.24 2.82 -0.49
N VAL A 16 14.26 2.04 -0.14
CA VAL A 16 14.28 0.58 -0.37
C VAL A 16 13.12 -0.11 0.36
N THR A 17 12.86 0.32 1.59
CA THR A 17 11.76 -0.23 2.41
C THR A 17 10.40 0.11 1.79
N ALA A 18 10.22 1.34 1.30
CA ALA A 18 8.98 1.75 0.63
C ALA A 18 8.75 0.95 -0.66
N LEU A 19 9.80 0.72 -1.46
CA LEU A 19 9.71 -0.10 -2.66
C LEU A 19 9.36 -1.56 -2.35
N ALA A 20 10.00 -2.16 -1.33
CA ALA A 20 9.70 -3.51 -0.89
C ALA A 20 8.24 -3.63 -0.40
N ALA A 21 7.76 -2.65 0.36
CA ALA A 21 6.38 -2.59 0.82
C ALA A 21 5.39 -2.47 -0.35
N ALA A 22 5.69 -1.61 -1.34
CA ALA A 22 4.86 -1.47 -2.53
C ALA A 22 4.76 -2.77 -3.33
N TRP A 23 5.89 -3.46 -3.54
CA TRP A 23 5.92 -4.76 -4.22
C TRP A 23 5.10 -5.82 -3.48
N LEU A 24 5.23 -5.89 -2.16
CA LEU A 24 4.47 -6.84 -1.35
C LEU A 24 2.96 -6.52 -1.38
N ALA A 25 2.60 -5.24 -1.33
CA ALA A 25 1.20 -4.80 -1.43
C ALA A 25 0.59 -5.23 -2.76
N GLN A 26 1.30 -5.04 -3.89
CA GLN A 26 0.83 -5.51 -5.20
C GLN A 26 0.58 -7.01 -5.21
N ARG A 27 1.50 -7.81 -4.64
CA ARG A 27 1.33 -9.27 -4.56
C ARG A 27 0.14 -9.70 -3.71
N LEU A 28 -0.09 -9.01 -2.59
CA LEU A 28 -1.25 -9.27 -1.74
C LEU A 28 -2.56 -8.92 -2.46
N ILE A 29 -2.61 -7.80 -3.16
CA ILE A 29 -3.77 -7.39 -3.96
C ILE A 29 -4.06 -8.45 -5.04
N ASP A 30 -3.05 -8.87 -5.81
CA ASP A 30 -3.19 -9.89 -6.85
C ASP A 30 -3.73 -11.21 -6.28
N LEU A 31 -3.20 -11.65 -5.14
CA LEU A 31 -3.63 -12.87 -4.47
C LEU A 31 -5.08 -12.78 -3.98
N VAL A 32 -5.44 -11.68 -3.32
CA VAL A 32 -6.80 -11.45 -2.82
C VAL A 32 -7.78 -11.40 -3.98
N TRP A 33 -7.45 -10.69 -5.07
CA TRP A 33 -8.31 -10.61 -6.25
C TRP A 33 -8.51 -11.96 -6.91
N THR A 34 -7.41 -12.68 -7.17
CA THR A 34 -7.48 -14.00 -7.79
C THR A 34 -8.27 -14.97 -6.91
N ARG A 35 -8.17 -14.86 -5.59
CA ARG A 35 -8.86 -15.75 -4.65
C ARG A 35 -10.36 -15.46 -4.53
N VAL A 36 -10.76 -14.19 -4.60
CA VAL A 36 -12.14 -13.73 -4.39
C VAL A 36 -12.92 -13.66 -5.70
N LEU A 37 -12.30 -13.12 -6.76
CA LEU A 37 -12.93 -12.89 -8.06
C LEU A 37 -12.56 -13.93 -9.12
N GLY A 38 -11.51 -14.74 -8.88
CA GLY A 38 -11.09 -15.81 -9.81
C GLY A 38 -10.28 -15.31 -11.01
N HIS A 39 -10.11 -14.00 -11.17
CA HIS A 39 -9.30 -13.38 -12.22
C HIS A 39 -8.38 -12.30 -11.64
N LYS A 40 -7.41 -11.88 -12.45
CA LYS A 40 -6.51 -10.78 -12.09
C LYS A 40 -7.28 -9.46 -11.98
N PRO A 41 -6.81 -8.52 -11.13
CA PRO A 41 -7.43 -7.21 -11.02
C PRO A 41 -7.47 -6.51 -12.39
N PRO A 42 -8.61 -5.92 -12.77
CA PRO A 42 -8.77 -5.28 -14.08
C PRO A 42 -7.78 -4.12 -14.20
N LYS A 43 -7.08 -4.04 -15.33
CA LYS A 43 -6.18 -2.93 -15.59
C LYS A 43 -6.95 -1.73 -16.16
N PRO A 44 -6.45 -0.50 -15.97
CA PRO A 44 -7.09 0.69 -16.52
C PRO A 44 -7.20 0.67 -18.05
N GLU A 45 -6.30 -0.06 -18.72
CA GLU A 45 -6.31 -0.27 -20.17
C GLU A 45 -7.22 -1.42 -20.65
N ASP A 46 -7.74 -2.25 -19.75
CA ASP A 46 -8.68 -3.30 -20.13
C ASP A 46 -10.04 -2.65 -20.39
N GLU A 47 -10.38 -2.49 -21.67
CA GLU A 47 -11.74 -2.20 -22.14
C GLU A 47 -12.65 -3.37 -21.75
N THR A 48 -13.11 -3.36 -20.51
CA THR A 48 -14.16 -4.26 -20.07
C THR A 48 -15.15 -3.40 -19.34
N ASP A 49 -16.39 -3.53 -19.78
CA ASP A 49 -17.63 -3.06 -19.17
C ASP A 49 -17.83 -3.73 -17.79
N ALA A 50 -16.78 -3.67 -16.97
CA ALA A 50 -16.68 -4.28 -15.67
C ALA A 50 -17.80 -3.67 -14.84
N ARG A 51 -18.80 -4.50 -14.52
CA ARG A 51 -19.99 -4.15 -13.76
C ARG A 51 -19.62 -3.11 -12.72
N PHE A 52 -20.16 -1.90 -12.82
CA PHE A 52 -19.92 -0.79 -11.90
C PHE A 52 -19.90 -1.21 -10.42
N ALA A 53 -20.71 -2.21 -10.05
CA ALA A 53 -20.73 -2.83 -8.72
C ALA A 53 -19.39 -3.45 -8.28
N GLU A 54 -18.65 -4.10 -9.18
CA GLU A 54 -17.34 -4.68 -8.90
C GLU A 54 -16.28 -3.59 -8.66
N ILE A 55 -16.28 -2.55 -9.51
CA ILE A 55 -15.42 -1.38 -9.33
C ILE A 55 -15.76 -0.66 -8.01
N ALA A 56 -17.05 -0.50 -7.70
CA ALA A 56 -17.50 0.13 -6.46
C ALA A 56 -17.10 -0.69 -5.22
N ALA A 57 -17.21 -2.02 -5.26
CA ALA A 57 -16.76 -2.90 -4.18
C ALA A 57 -15.24 -2.82 -3.99
N ALA A 58 -14.48 -2.90 -5.09
CA ALA A 58 -13.03 -2.73 -5.12
C ALA A 58 -12.58 -1.39 -4.53
N ALA A 59 -13.21 -0.29 -4.96
CA ALA A 59 -12.93 1.05 -4.47
C ALA A 59 -13.24 1.19 -2.98
N THR A 60 -14.33 0.59 -2.51
CA THR A 60 -14.71 0.61 -1.09
C THR A 60 -13.69 -0.12 -0.22
N ILE A 61 -13.28 -1.34 -0.62
CA ILE A 61 -12.27 -2.13 0.10
C ILE A 61 -10.93 -1.38 0.12
N THR A 62 -10.52 -0.85 -1.02
CA THR A 62 -9.26 -0.10 -1.15
C THR A 62 -9.29 1.17 -0.31
N GLY A 63 -10.39 1.93 -0.37
CA GLY A 63 -10.58 3.14 0.43
C GLY A 63 -10.55 2.85 1.94
N ALA A 64 -11.22 1.78 2.37
CA ALA A 64 -11.18 1.33 3.76
C ALA A 64 -9.76 0.93 4.20
N ALA A 65 -9.03 0.17 3.37
CA ALA A 65 -7.65 -0.22 3.65
C ALA A 65 -6.72 0.99 3.78
N ILE A 66 -6.86 2.00 2.91
CA ILE A 66 -6.08 3.25 2.97
C ILE A 66 -6.40 4.03 4.25
N ALA A 67 -7.69 4.16 4.59
CA ALA A 67 -8.10 4.87 5.80
C ALA A 67 -7.54 4.21 7.07
N LEU A 68 -7.65 2.88 7.16
CA LEU A 68 -7.07 2.11 8.28
C LEU A 68 -5.55 2.24 8.32
N SER A 69 -4.87 2.15 7.17
CA SER A 69 -3.42 2.32 7.08
C SER A 69 -2.99 3.70 7.60
N ARG A 70 -3.73 4.77 7.26
CA ARG A 70 -3.47 6.12 7.77
C ARG A 70 -3.61 6.18 9.30
N VAL A 71 -4.66 5.59 9.86
CA VAL A 71 -4.87 5.55 11.32
C VAL A 71 -3.74 4.77 12.02
N LEU A 72 -3.34 3.63 11.46
CA LEU A 72 -2.25 2.84 12.00
C LEU A 72 -0.91 3.55 11.89
N ALA A 73 -0.64 4.24 10.78
CA ALA A 73 0.58 5.01 10.60
C ALA A 73 0.66 6.18 11.60
N THR A 74 -0.42 6.94 11.78
CA THR A 74 -0.44 8.06 12.74
C THR A 74 -0.33 7.57 14.18
N ARG A 75 -1.04 6.50 14.55
CA ARG A 75 -0.94 5.89 15.90
C ARG A 75 0.41 5.24 16.14
N GLY A 76 0.98 4.56 15.15
CA GLY A 76 2.30 3.93 15.23
C GLY A 76 3.41 4.96 15.38
N ALA A 77 3.35 6.04 14.59
CA ALA A 77 4.25 7.18 14.72
C ALA A 77 4.12 7.85 16.09
N ALA A 78 2.89 8.10 16.56
CA ALA A 78 2.64 8.66 17.88
C ALA A 78 3.21 7.78 19.00
N LYS A 79 2.96 6.46 18.96
CA LYS A 79 3.47 5.50 19.96
C LYS A 79 5.00 5.43 19.98
N TYR A 80 5.64 5.48 18.82
CA TYR A 80 7.10 5.49 18.70
C TYR A 80 7.68 6.79 19.27
N LEU A 81 7.08 7.94 18.95
CA LEU A 81 7.49 9.25 19.47
C LEU A 81 7.30 9.37 20.98
N THR A 82 6.23 8.82 21.56
CA THR A 82 6.04 8.79 23.03
C THR A 82 6.93 7.78 23.76
N ARG A 83 7.54 6.83 23.05
CA ARG A 83 8.45 5.82 23.64
C ARG A 83 9.92 6.26 23.61
N ARG A 84 10.23 7.35 22.92
CA ARG A 84 11.56 7.96 22.84
C ARG A 84 11.63 9.19 23.73
#